data_AF-A0AAN7TA89-F1
#
_entry.id   AF-A0AAN7TA89-F1
#
_cell.length_a   1.000
_cell.length_b   1.000
_cell.length_c   1.000
_cell.angle_alpha   90.00
_cell.angle_beta   90.00
_cell.angle_gamma   90.00
#
_symmetry.space_group_name_H-M   'P 1'
#
loop_
_entity.id
_entity.type
_entity.pdbx_description
1 polymer ?
#
loop_
_entity_poly.entity_id
_entity_poly.type
_entity_poly.pdbx_seq_one_letter_code
_entity_poly.pdbx_strand_id
1 'polypeptide(L)'
;MEDSLPVQQHTTKTRYLLDPPQTLIPLALEHPPLRPPSPHPPSQSPPLKILIIGTAIAGFVLATLLLLLHSSQPAEKNSHITLLERLPVPLRDKGEGSDIRGVGVDVIRKLGQETAIRASTTGEEGVRIVDERDGVWAEFGVDRTRAAQTGTSDITILRGRLARICL
;
A
#
# COMPACT_ATOMS: atom_id res chain seq x y z
N MET A 1 10.62 -12.44 45.16
CA MET A 1 11.18 -11.09 45.31
C MET A 1 12.44 -11.08 44.47
N GLU A 2 12.25 -10.93 43.16
CA GLU A 2 13.31 -10.93 42.15
C GLU A 2 13.43 -9.50 41.63
N ASP A 3 14.65 -8.97 41.76
CA ASP A 3 15.04 -7.61 41.43
C ASP A 3 15.08 -7.41 39.92
N SER A 4 14.20 -6.54 39.42
CA SER A 4 14.18 -6.09 38.03
C SER A 4 15.30 -5.09 37.79
N LEU A 5 16.31 -5.46 37.01
CA LEU A 5 17.33 -4.53 36.51
C LEU A 5 16.71 -3.59 35.45
N PRO A 6 16.96 -2.27 35.50
CA PRO A 6 16.30 -1.33 34.62
C PRO A 6 16.87 -1.36 33.19
N VAL A 7 15.97 -1.48 32.21
CA VAL A 7 16.25 -1.28 30.78
C VAL A 7 16.64 0.18 30.54
N GLN A 8 17.89 0.42 30.14
CA GLN A 8 18.35 1.74 29.68
C GLN A 8 17.72 2.06 28.32
N GLN A 9 16.70 2.92 28.33
CA GLN A 9 16.17 3.55 27.12
C GLN A 9 17.15 4.62 26.64
N HIS A 10 17.84 4.37 25.53
CA HIS A 10 18.60 5.40 24.83
C HIS A 10 17.63 6.34 24.09
N THR A 11 17.29 7.47 24.70
CA THR A 11 16.59 8.56 24.04
C THR A 11 17.59 9.56 23.47
N THR A 12 17.77 9.59 22.15
CA THR A 12 18.57 10.64 21.49
C THR A 12 17.79 11.94 21.50
N LYS A 13 18.20 12.89 22.35
CA LYS A 13 17.60 14.22 22.51
C LYS A 13 18.45 15.24 21.74
N THR A 14 18.09 15.54 20.51
CA THR A 14 18.74 16.60 19.72
C THR A 14 18.31 17.97 20.25
N ARG A 15 19.25 18.69 20.88
CA ARG A 15 19.07 20.10 21.27
C ARG A 15 19.40 21.00 20.07
N TYR A 16 18.45 21.81 19.62
CA TYR A 16 18.76 22.93 18.75
C TYR A 16 19.37 24.05 19.59
N LEU A 17 20.59 24.44 19.27
CA LEU A 17 21.21 25.66 19.79
C LEU A 17 20.55 26.82 19.06
N LEU A 18 19.71 27.61 19.74
CA LEU A 18 19.22 28.87 19.22
C LEU A 18 20.23 29.95 19.60
N ASP A 19 20.98 30.45 18.62
CA ASP A 19 21.81 31.64 18.81
C ASP A 19 20.91 32.88 18.97
N PRO A 20 21.24 33.82 19.88
CA PRO A 20 20.46 35.04 20.08
C PRO A 20 20.55 35.98 18.86
N PRO A 21 19.52 36.83 18.64
CA PRO A 21 19.44 37.66 17.45
C PRO A 21 20.54 38.72 17.44
N GLN A 22 21.38 38.70 16.39
CA GLN A 22 22.31 39.79 16.13
C GLN A 22 21.55 41.01 15.59
N THR A 23 21.87 42.16 16.14
CA THR A 23 21.28 43.48 15.90
C THR A 23 21.39 43.90 14.42
N LEU A 24 20.26 44.30 13.83
CA LEU A 24 20.14 44.79 12.46
C LEU A 24 20.85 46.15 12.26
N ILE A 25 21.79 46.22 11.31
CA ILE A 25 22.23 47.46 10.67
C ILE A 25 21.46 47.58 9.34
N PRO A 26 20.81 48.71 9.02
CA PRO A 26 20.14 48.85 7.73
C PRO A 26 21.18 49.24 6.67
N LEU A 27 21.63 48.26 5.88
CA LEU A 27 22.35 48.55 4.64
C LEU A 27 21.32 48.58 3.51
N ALA A 28 20.92 49.77 3.10
CA ALA A 28 20.08 49.97 1.92
C ALA A 28 20.88 49.59 0.67
N LEU A 29 20.74 48.34 0.24
CA LEU A 29 21.11 47.88 -1.10
C LEU A 29 19.85 47.97 -1.96
N GLU A 30 19.77 48.99 -2.81
CA GLU A 30 18.78 48.98 -3.88
C GLU A 30 19.07 47.80 -4.81
N HIS A 31 18.26 46.76 -4.71
CA HIS A 31 18.27 45.66 -5.66
C HIS A 31 17.57 46.11 -6.96
N PRO A 32 18.19 45.94 -8.14
CA PRO A 32 17.49 46.14 -9.40
C PRO A 32 16.25 45.23 -9.44
N PRO A 33 15.15 45.64 -10.09
CA PRO A 33 13.91 44.88 -10.09
C PRO A 33 14.17 43.45 -10.56
N LEU A 34 13.74 42.48 -9.73
CA LEU A 34 13.77 41.06 -10.08
C LEU A 34 13.07 40.90 -11.43
N ARG A 35 13.80 40.45 -12.45
CA ARG A 35 13.21 40.09 -13.73
C ARG A 35 12.10 39.07 -13.44
N PRO A 36 10.86 39.28 -13.92
CA PRO A 36 9.81 38.28 -13.72
C PRO A 36 10.31 36.94 -14.26
N PRO A 37 9.99 35.81 -13.60
CA PRO A 37 10.39 34.51 -14.10
C PRO A 37 9.93 34.44 -15.55
N SER A 38 10.88 34.15 -16.45
CA SER A 38 10.55 33.85 -17.84
C SER A 38 9.46 32.79 -17.84
N PRO A 39 8.39 32.93 -18.65
CA PRO A 39 7.40 31.87 -18.78
C PRO A 39 8.12 30.66 -19.36
N HIS A 40 8.58 29.77 -18.49
CA HIS A 40 9.02 28.47 -18.92
C HIS A 40 7.78 27.83 -19.55
N PRO A 41 7.84 27.40 -20.83
CA PRO A 41 6.76 26.57 -21.35
C PRO A 41 6.57 25.41 -20.37
N PRO A 42 5.31 24.99 -20.09
CA PRO A 42 5.07 23.91 -19.14
C PRO A 42 6.00 22.77 -19.52
N SER A 43 6.82 22.29 -18.58
CA SER A 43 7.81 21.25 -18.88
C SER A 43 7.05 20.07 -19.47
N GLN A 44 7.17 19.88 -20.79
CA GLN A 44 6.54 18.77 -21.47
C GLN A 44 7.45 17.57 -21.28
N SER A 45 7.39 16.95 -20.10
CA SER A 45 7.98 15.63 -19.90
C SER A 45 7.30 14.69 -20.89
N PRO A 46 8.05 13.95 -21.73
CA PRO A 46 7.43 12.97 -22.61
C PRO A 46 6.68 11.92 -21.78
N PRO A 47 5.62 11.29 -22.33
CA PRO A 47 4.83 10.28 -21.63
C PRO A 47 5.72 9.14 -21.15
N LEU A 48 5.53 8.72 -19.90
CA LEU A 48 6.33 7.65 -19.29
C LEU A 48 6.04 6.32 -19.99
N LYS A 49 7.08 5.54 -20.24
CA LYS A 49 6.97 4.15 -20.70
C LYS A 49 7.27 3.23 -19.53
N ILE A 50 6.29 2.43 -19.12
CA ILE A 50 6.31 1.63 -17.91
C ILE A 50 6.14 0.16 -18.30
N LEU A 51 7.10 -0.69 -17.92
CA LEU A 51 6.98 -2.14 -18.03
C LEU A 51 6.71 -2.73 -16.64
N ILE A 52 5.61 -3.48 -16.51
CA ILE A 52 5.25 -4.22 -15.29
C ILE A 52 5.43 -5.71 -15.58
N ILE A 53 6.34 -6.35 -14.84
CA ILE A 53 6.63 -7.79 -14.95
C ILE A 53 5.96 -8.51 -13.78
N GLY A 54 5.09 -9.47 -14.10
CA GLY A 54 4.20 -10.15 -13.16
C GLY A 54 2.90 -9.36 -12.99
N THR A 55 1.80 -9.89 -13.51
CA THR A 55 0.54 -9.14 -13.65
C THR A 55 -0.61 -9.78 -12.87
N ALA A 56 -0.32 -10.70 -11.96
CA ALA A 56 -1.32 -11.34 -11.11
C ALA A 56 -2.03 -10.32 -10.19
N ILE A 57 -1.57 -10.16 -8.95
CA ILE A 57 -2.25 -9.28 -7.98
C ILE A 57 -1.61 -7.89 -8.00
N ALA A 58 -0.37 -7.78 -7.50
CA ALA A 58 0.30 -6.49 -7.34
C ALA A 58 0.49 -5.74 -8.67
N GLY A 59 0.90 -6.44 -9.74
CA GLY A 59 1.10 -5.83 -11.04
C GLY A 59 -0.18 -5.28 -11.66
N PHE A 60 -1.29 -6.01 -11.57
CA PHE A 60 -2.59 -5.53 -12.03
C PHE A 60 -3.07 -4.32 -11.22
N VAL A 61 -2.97 -4.41 -9.89
CA VAL A 61 -3.33 -3.31 -8.98
C VAL A 61 -2.52 -2.06 -9.32
N LEU A 62 -1.21 -2.20 -9.49
CA LEU A 62 -0.33 -1.08 -9.86
C LEU A 62 -0.71 -0.49 -11.21
N ALA A 63 -0.92 -1.33 -12.23
CA ALA A 63 -1.33 -0.88 -13.57
C ALA A 63 -2.63 -0.08 -13.51
N THR A 64 -3.63 -0.60 -12.79
CA THR A 64 -4.93 0.05 -12.66
C THR A 64 -4.82 1.37 -11.91
N LEU A 65 -4.04 1.43 -10.82
CA LEU A 65 -3.82 2.68 -10.10
C LEU A 65 -3.10 3.73 -10.95
N LEU A 66 -2.10 3.34 -11.73
CA LEU A 66 -1.41 4.24 -12.66
C LEU A 66 -2.36 4.77 -13.74
N LEU A 67 -3.24 3.92 -14.28
CA LEU A 67 -4.29 4.35 -15.20
C LEU A 67 -5.23 5.36 -14.53
N LEU A 68 -5.72 5.05 -13.33
CA LEU A 68 -6.62 5.92 -12.58
C LEU A 68 -5.99 7.28 -12.29
N LEU A 69 -4.72 7.34 -11.87
CA LEU A 69 -4.00 8.58 -11.60
C LEU A 69 -3.79 9.45 -12.85
N HIS A 70 -3.67 8.84 -14.03
CA HIS A 70 -3.46 9.56 -15.28
C HIS A 70 -4.77 9.92 -16.00
N SER A 71 -5.92 9.40 -15.58
CA SER A 71 -7.23 9.67 -16.20
C SER A 71 -7.60 11.16 -16.31
N SER A 72 -7.04 12.00 -15.42
CA SER A 72 -7.30 13.44 -15.40
C SER A 72 -6.31 14.25 -16.27
N GLN A 73 -5.35 13.60 -16.92
CA GLN A 73 -4.37 14.28 -17.79
C GLN A 73 -4.83 14.32 -19.25
N PRO A 74 -4.35 15.31 -20.04
CA PRO A 74 -4.52 15.30 -21.49
C PRO A 74 -3.98 13.99 -22.07
N ALA A 75 -4.68 13.40 -23.05
CA ALA A 75 -4.36 12.09 -23.62
C ALA A 75 -2.89 11.96 -24.10
N GLU A 76 -2.29 13.09 -24.48
CA GLU A 76 -0.92 13.24 -24.96
C GLU A 76 0.15 12.98 -23.87
N LYS A 77 -0.25 13.02 -22.60
CA LYS A 77 0.58 12.74 -21.43
C LYS A 77 0.31 11.37 -20.81
N ASN A 78 -0.60 10.58 -21.39
CA ASN A 78 -0.91 9.26 -20.86
C ASN A 78 0.33 8.37 -20.91
N SER A 79 0.66 7.77 -19.78
CA SER A 79 1.76 6.82 -19.70
C SER A 79 1.43 5.55 -20.51
N HIS A 80 2.42 5.02 -21.23
CA HIS A 80 2.31 3.75 -21.93
C HIS A 80 2.71 2.62 -20.98
N ILE A 81 1.73 1.81 -20.56
CA ILE A 81 1.94 0.70 -19.63
C ILE A 81 1.93 -0.61 -20.43
N THR A 82 3.04 -1.35 -20.38
CA THR A 82 3.17 -2.70 -20.92
C THR A 82 3.16 -3.71 -19.78
N LEU A 83 2.31 -4.73 -19.90
CA LEU A 83 2.15 -5.79 -18.92
C LEU A 83 2.78 -7.08 -19.46
N LEU A 84 3.64 -7.72 -18.68
CA LEU A 84 4.27 -8.99 -19.02
C LEU A 84 4.04 -10.01 -17.91
N GLU A 85 3.40 -11.13 -18.24
CA GLU A 85 3.19 -12.25 -17.33
C GLU A 85 3.76 -13.54 -17.93
N ARG A 86 4.39 -14.34 -17.09
CA ARG A 86 4.96 -15.63 -17.47
C ARG A 86 3.92 -16.73 -17.43
N LEU A 87 2.98 -16.66 -16.48
CA LEU A 87 1.97 -17.68 -16.29
C LEU A 87 0.92 -17.63 -17.42
N PRO A 88 0.51 -18.80 -17.96
CA PRO A 88 -0.55 -18.84 -18.95
C PRO A 88 -1.89 -18.46 -18.32
N VAL A 89 -2.72 -17.76 -19.10
CA VAL A 89 -4.10 -17.41 -18.75
C VAL A 89 -5.03 -18.56 -19.18
N PRO A 90 -6.03 -18.98 -18.35
CA PRO A 90 -6.41 -18.41 -17.07
C PRO A 90 -5.58 -18.91 -15.88
N LEU A 91 -5.38 -18.04 -14.90
CA LEU A 91 -4.74 -18.40 -13.64
C LEU A 91 -5.54 -19.49 -12.89
N ARG A 92 -4.82 -20.42 -12.27
CA ARG A 92 -5.41 -21.55 -11.53
C ARG A 92 -6.11 -21.04 -10.26
N ASP A 93 -7.27 -21.63 -9.93
CA ASP A 93 -8.02 -21.34 -8.68
C ASP A 93 -7.39 -22.10 -7.50
N LYS A 94 -6.10 -21.88 -7.25
CA LYS A 94 -5.32 -22.62 -6.26
C LYS A 94 -4.30 -21.70 -5.59
N GLY A 95 -3.75 -22.17 -4.48
CA GLY A 95 -2.70 -21.49 -3.75
C GLY A 95 -3.06 -21.32 -2.28
N GLU A 96 -2.20 -20.63 -1.55
CA GLU A 96 -2.41 -20.29 -0.15
C GLU A 96 -3.52 -19.26 0.00
N GLY A 97 -4.18 -19.27 1.15
CA GLY A 97 -5.07 -18.20 1.58
C GLY A 97 -4.29 -16.90 1.71
N SER A 98 -4.94 -15.79 1.36
CA SER A 98 -4.42 -14.45 1.59
C SER A 98 -5.50 -13.58 2.17
N ASP A 99 -5.13 -12.90 3.23
CA ASP A 99 -6.05 -12.06 3.99
C ASP A 99 -5.97 -10.63 3.48
N ILE A 100 -7.12 -10.03 3.22
CA ILE A 100 -7.21 -8.62 2.85
C ILE A 100 -7.65 -7.82 4.07
N ARG A 101 -6.69 -7.11 4.68
CA ARG A 101 -6.85 -6.35 5.93
C ARG A 101 -6.44 -4.89 5.72
N GLY A 102 -6.93 -4.00 6.59
CA GLY A 102 -6.54 -2.58 6.61
C GLY A 102 -6.64 -1.88 5.26
N VAL A 103 -5.55 -1.24 4.83
CA VAL A 103 -5.44 -0.51 3.54
C VAL A 103 -5.77 -1.39 2.33
N GLY A 104 -5.56 -2.71 2.42
CA GLY A 104 -5.94 -3.64 1.35
C GLY A 104 -7.44 -3.60 1.05
N VAL A 105 -8.27 -3.42 2.08
CA VAL A 105 -9.73 -3.29 1.93
C VAL A 105 -10.08 -2.00 1.17
N ASP A 106 -9.39 -0.90 1.47
CA ASP A 106 -9.61 0.37 0.78
C ASP A 106 -9.15 0.31 -0.68
N VAL A 107 -8.06 -0.40 -0.95
CA VAL A 107 -7.56 -0.60 -2.32
C VAL A 107 -8.58 -1.38 -3.15
N ILE A 108 -9.07 -2.52 -2.68
CA ILE A 108 -10.04 -3.32 -3.46
C ILE A 108 -11.37 -2.59 -3.65
N ARG A 109 -11.75 -1.70 -2.72
CA ARG A 109 -12.90 -0.82 -2.88
C ARG A 109 -12.68 0.23 -3.96
N LYS A 110 -11.53 0.90 -3.96
CA LYS A 110 -11.15 1.86 -5.01
C LYS A 110 -11.09 1.23 -6.40
N LEU A 111 -10.73 -0.04 -6.47
CA LEU A 111 -10.71 -0.82 -7.71
C LEU A 111 -12.09 -1.35 -8.13
N GLY A 112 -13.14 -1.17 -7.32
CA GLY A 112 -14.48 -1.70 -7.60
C GLY A 112 -14.60 -3.22 -7.47
N GLN A 113 -13.61 -3.89 -6.85
CA GLN A 113 -13.53 -5.36 -6.79
C GLN A 113 -14.00 -5.95 -5.46
N GLU A 114 -14.35 -5.11 -4.47
CA GLU A 114 -14.69 -5.56 -3.11
C GLU A 114 -15.81 -6.62 -3.10
N THR A 115 -16.89 -6.39 -3.85
CA THR A 115 -18.02 -7.34 -3.91
C THR A 115 -17.63 -8.70 -4.49
N ALA A 116 -16.90 -8.71 -5.62
CA ALA A 116 -16.48 -9.94 -6.28
C ALA A 116 -15.52 -10.77 -5.39
N ILE A 117 -14.61 -10.08 -4.70
CA ILE A 117 -13.67 -10.70 -3.76
C ILE A 117 -14.41 -11.28 -2.55
N ARG A 118 -15.34 -10.53 -1.95
CA ARG A 118 -16.13 -11.01 -0.80
C ARG A 118 -17.00 -12.22 -1.15
N ALA A 119 -17.55 -12.28 -2.36
CA ALA A 119 -18.30 -13.43 -2.84
C ALA A 119 -17.42 -14.68 -3.09
N SER A 120 -16.10 -14.51 -3.05
CA SER A 120 -15.11 -15.51 -3.44
C SER A 120 -14.18 -15.95 -2.30
N THR A 121 -14.48 -15.56 -1.05
CA THR A 121 -13.66 -15.89 0.12
C THR A 121 -13.63 -17.41 0.40
N THR A 122 -12.70 -17.85 1.24
CA THR A 122 -12.58 -19.25 1.67
C THR A 122 -13.66 -19.64 2.68
N GLY A 123 -14.31 -18.67 3.32
CA GLY A 123 -15.32 -18.91 4.36
C GLY A 123 -14.73 -19.45 5.66
N GLU A 124 -13.46 -19.15 5.95
CA GLU A 124 -12.82 -19.56 7.19
C GLU A 124 -13.50 -18.95 8.42
N GLU A 125 -13.86 -19.80 9.39
CA GLU A 125 -14.58 -19.40 10.60
C GLU A 125 -13.65 -19.17 11.79
N GLY A 126 -12.38 -19.56 11.68
CA GLY A 126 -11.41 -19.47 12.77
C GLY A 126 -10.26 -20.46 12.63
N VAL A 127 -9.40 -20.47 13.64
CA VAL A 127 -8.27 -21.38 13.76
C VAL A 127 -8.37 -22.13 15.08
N ARG A 128 -8.18 -23.45 15.04
CA ARG A 128 -7.98 -24.29 16.22
C ARG A 128 -6.57 -24.84 16.23
N ILE A 129 -5.94 -24.79 17.40
CA ILE A 129 -4.67 -25.47 17.68
C ILE A 129 -5.03 -26.73 18.45
N VAL A 130 -4.65 -27.88 17.91
CA VAL A 130 -4.97 -29.20 18.49
C VAL A 130 -3.69 -30.02 18.69
N ASP A 131 -3.73 -30.97 19.62
CA ASP A 131 -2.69 -32.00 19.75
C ASP A 131 -2.90 -33.17 18.76
N GLU A 132 -2.03 -34.17 18.84
CA GLU A 132 -2.04 -35.37 17.99
C GLU A 132 -3.30 -36.25 18.15
N ARG A 133 -4.13 -35.98 19.16
CA ARG A 133 -5.39 -36.70 19.44
C ARG A 133 -6.62 -35.83 19.18
N ASP A 134 -6.46 -34.74 18.42
CA ASP A 134 -7.48 -33.72 18.16
C ASP A 134 -7.98 -32.98 19.43
N GLY A 135 -7.21 -33.02 20.52
CA GLY A 135 -7.50 -32.24 21.74
C GLY A 135 -7.23 -30.75 21.52
N VAL A 136 -8.25 -29.89 21.67
CA VAL A 136 -8.12 -28.43 21.44
C VAL A 136 -7.33 -27.76 22.57
N TRP A 137 -6.21 -27.12 22.22
CA TRP A 137 -5.39 -26.31 23.12
C TRP A 137 -5.78 -24.83 23.10
N ALA A 138 -6.14 -24.32 21.92
CA ALA A 138 -6.59 -22.94 21.74
C ALA A 138 -7.52 -22.83 20.52
N GLU A 139 -8.47 -21.91 20.59
CA GLU A 139 -9.41 -21.62 19.51
C GLU A 139 -9.56 -20.10 19.35
N PHE A 140 -9.45 -19.64 18.11
CA PHE A 140 -9.57 -18.24 17.72
C PHE A 140 -10.60 -18.14 16.59
N GLY A 141 -11.81 -17.70 16.91
CA GLY A 141 -12.83 -17.43 15.89
C GLY A 141 -12.45 -16.26 14.98
N VAL A 142 -13.06 -16.19 13.80
CA VAL A 142 -12.89 -15.06 12.89
C VAL A 142 -13.51 -13.80 13.50
N ASP A 143 -12.76 -12.71 13.57
CA ASP A 143 -13.32 -11.43 13.96
C ASP A 143 -14.02 -10.75 12.76
N ARG A 144 -15.35 -10.83 12.74
CA ARG A 144 -16.18 -10.13 11.75
C ARG A 144 -16.42 -8.65 12.07
N THR A 145 -16.09 -8.21 13.29
CA THR A 145 -16.23 -6.81 13.72
C THR A 145 -15.08 -5.93 13.22
N ARG A 146 -13.99 -6.56 12.76
CA ARG A 146 -12.73 -5.91 12.32
C ARG A 146 -12.04 -5.10 13.43
N ALA A 147 -12.39 -5.34 14.69
CA ALA A 147 -11.80 -4.67 15.84
C ALA A 147 -10.46 -5.30 16.24
N ALA A 148 -10.28 -6.59 15.97
CA ALA A 148 -9.11 -7.39 16.30
C ALA A 148 -8.62 -8.18 15.07
N GLN A 149 -7.32 -8.44 15.05
CA GLN A 149 -6.71 -9.29 14.03
C GLN A 149 -6.61 -10.71 14.61
N THR A 150 -7.45 -11.62 14.12
CA THR A 150 -7.47 -13.04 14.51
C THR A 150 -6.60 -13.89 13.57
N GLY A 151 -6.47 -15.19 13.87
CA GLY A 151 -5.68 -16.13 13.07
C GLY A 151 -6.13 -16.29 11.61
N THR A 152 -7.37 -15.87 11.30
CA THR A 152 -7.91 -15.69 9.94
C THR A 152 -8.68 -14.36 9.84
N SER A 153 -9.13 -13.99 8.64
CA SER A 153 -9.83 -12.73 8.30
C SER A 153 -11.21 -12.98 7.72
N ASP A 154 -12.12 -12.01 7.85
CA ASP A 154 -13.40 -11.99 7.12
C ASP A 154 -13.22 -11.96 5.59
N ILE A 155 -12.02 -11.61 5.10
CA ILE A 155 -11.67 -11.55 3.67
C ILE A 155 -10.43 -12.39 3.39
N THR A 156 -10.47 -13.67 3.75
CA THR A 156 -9.48 -14.64 3.30
C THR A 156 -9.87 -15.18 1.93
N ILE A 157 -8.98 -15.09 0.94
CA ILE A 157 -9.20 -15.57 -0.44
C ILE A 157 -7.95 -16.28 -0.96
N LEU A 158 -8.13 -17.36 -1.74
CA LEU A 158 -7.00 -18.04 -2.37
C LEU A 158 -6.28 -17.10 -3.34
N ARG A 159 -4.95 -17.05 -3.31
CA ARG A 159 -4.15 -16.16 -4.17
C ARG A 159 -4.48 -16.29 -5.65
N GLY A 160 -4.61 -17.51 -6.16
CA GLY A 160 -4.94 -17.75 -7.57
C GLY A 160 -6.35 -17.28 -7.94
N ARG A 161 -7.30 -17.38 -7.01
CA ARG A 161 -8.66 -16.86 -7.18
C ARG A 161 -8.67 -15.33 -7.22
N LEU A 162 -7.98 -14.70 -6.26
CA LEU A 162 -7.82 -13.25 -6.23
C LEU A 162 -7.18 -12.73 -7.52
N ALA A 163 -6.13 -13.38 -8.00
CA ALA A 163 -5.48 -13.00 -9.24
C ALA A 163 -6.39 -13.12 -10.48
N ARG A 164 -7.32 -14.09 -10.50
CA ARG A 164 -8.33 -14.18 -11.57
C ARG A 164 -9.37 -13.06 -11.51
N ILE A 165 -9.77 -12.63 -10.31
CA ILE A 165 -10.69 -11.48 -10.16
C ILE A 165 -10.01 -10.18 -10.61
N CYS A 166 -8.69 -10.09 -10.43
CA CYS A 166 -7.92 -8.95 -10.89
C CYS A 166 -7.76 -8.91 -12.42
N LEU A 167 -7.56 -10.03 -13.11
CA LEU A 167 -7.33 -10.08 -14.57
C LEU A 167 -8.63 -10.02 -15.38
#